data_AF-A0A0G4LMP5-F1
#
_entry.id   AF-A0A0G4LMP5-F1
#
_cell.length_a   1.000
_cell.length_b   1.000
_cell.length_c   1.000
_cell.angle_alpha   90.00
_cell.angle_beta   90.00
_cell.angle_gamma   90.00
#
_symmetry.space_group_name_H-M   'P 1'
#
loop_
_entity.id
_entity.type
_entity.pdbx_description
1 polymer ?
#
loop_
_entity_poly.entity_id
_entity_poly.type
_entity_poly.pdbx_seq_one_letter_code
_entity_poly.pdbx_strand_id
1 'polypeptide(L)'
;SSNHRRQPPPIQFGPHHDTYPPASPTRPDLERQLARLGLVQLLQREPGSHPRPSTTAAMSLDPPTYLASLQNNIRQRPIPWDGAVRAGTITEDHLARIRAADKAKKPEARKEVVEADLDGYRLLFVGEQGKPSAIEKAGKNANVIHYVLVLLSDLLQSVPSLSKALLKSGDPYKSFLPLLANSNNTEDPIPLLTATALTKLIASSRDESAATHRALPLLFTYLSGLTKSSDAGLQDIAVQEYSSLLYSRSSRQQFWDQRSETLLYHVLLVMWQLSFEAEDIGDELSDEYDIVLLYTHLLRLSPKEKTTRLIVSTLHNLLESNQKTLLPTAVLARLPALLTNVSGRHMTDPDLLEDLASLKELLEEYAKTKTNFDEYVAEVLSGHLRWSPPHRSQVFWAENARKILDHDKGDIPRRLAEIMKTPWDSDKQVLAIACNDVGALVREVPERRYQLEKLGLKTRVMELMGEADESVRWESLRALGGWLKYSFDG
;
A
#
# COMPACT_ATOMS: atom_id res chain seq x y z
N SER A 1 -2.92 -49.56 -22.75
CA SER A 1 -1.50 -49.69 -22.39
C SER A 1 -0.82 -48.35 -22.48
N SER A 2 -0.09 -48.05 -21.41
CA SER A 2 0.66 -46.83 -21.08
C SER A 2 1.95 -46.62 -21.89
N ASN A 3 2.38 -45.34 -21.93
CA ASN A 3 3.76 -44.82 -22.03
C ASN A 3 4.51 -45.00 -23.38
N HIS A 4 5.31 -44.06 -23.92
CA HIS A 4 6.00 -42.87 -23.40
C HIS A 4 6.18 -41.82 -24.54
N ARG A 5 6.05 -40.52 -24.24
CA ARG A 5 6.59 -39.41 -25.07
C ARG A 5 8.00 -39.01 -24.58
N ARG A 6 8.97 -38.91 -25.49
CA ARG A 6 10.28 -38.24 -25.33
C ARG A 6 10.40 -37.08 -26.34
N GLN A 7 11.06 -35.99 -25.93
CA GLN A 7 11.27 -34.71 -26.63
C GLN A 7 12.21 -34.80 -27.86
N PRO A 8 12.18 -33.82 -28.79
CA PRO A 8 13.25 -33.53 -29.76
C PRO A 8 14.14 -32.29 -29.37
N PRO A 9 15.33 -32.12 -29.97
CA PRO A 9 16.41 -31.21 -29.53
C PRO A 9 16.40 -29.81 -30.23
N PRO A 10 17.33 -28.87 -29.92
CA PRO A 10 17.13 -27.42 -30.04
C PRO A 10 17.57 -26.81 -31.38
N ILE A 11 17.09 -25.60 -31.70
CA ILE A 11 17.45 -24.83 -32.91
C ILE A 11 17.96 -23.44 -32.52
N GLN A 12 19.15 -23.08 -33.02
CA GLN A 12 19.81 -21.77 -32.90
C GLN A 12 19.28 -20.78 -33.95
N PHE A 13 19.16 -19.49 -33.60
CA PHE A 13 18.79 -18.41 -34.51
C PHE A 13 20.01 -17.55 -34.91
N GLY A 14 20.17 -17.33 -36.22
CA GLY A 14 21.03 -16.29 -36.81
C GLY A 14 20.27 -14.98 -37.06
N PRO A 15 20.94 -13.88 -37.47
CA PRO A 15 20.45 -12.52 -37.25
C PRO A 15 19.51 -12.01 -38.36
N HIS A 16 18.46 -11.31 -37.95
CA HIS A 16 17.56 -10.55 -38.82
C HIS A 16 17.97 -9.06 -38.88
N HIS A 17 17.93 -8.50 -40.09
CA HIS A 17 18.02 -7.07 -40.40
C HIS A 17 16.61 -6.46 -40.31
N ASP A 18 16.43 -5.42 -39.48
CA ASP A 18 15.23 -4.57 -39.47
C ASP A 18 15.59 -3.10 -39.80
N THR A 19 14.73 -2.49 -40.61
CA THR A 19 14.71 -1.07 -41.02
C THR A 19 13.99 -0.19 -39.99
N TYR A 20 14.58 0.95 -39.58
CA TYR A 20 14.02 1.94 -38.64
C TYR A 20 13.18 3.07 -39.31
N PRO A 21 12.14 3.63 -38.65
CA PRO A 21 11.53 4.94 -38.97
C PRO A 21 12.17 6.09 -38.13
N PRO A 22 11.81 7.39 -38.34
CA PRO A 22 12.77 8.50 -38.33
C PRO A 22 13.15 9.07 -36.95
N ALA A 23 14.25 9.81 -36.97
CA ALA A 23 15.11 10.21 -35.86
C ALA A 23 14.48 11.07 -34.75
N SER A 24 14.88 10.75 -33.51
CA SER A 24 14.73 11.56 -32.29
C SER A 24 15.39 12.94 -32.45
N PRO A 25 14.88 14.00 -31.77
CA PRO A 25 15.46 15.33 -31.85
C PRO A 25 16.92 15.34 -31.38
N THR A 26 17.77 16.09 -32.10
CA THR A 26 19.20 16.14 -31.80
C THR A 26 19.45 16.87 -30.48
N ARG A 27 20.50 16.46 -29.76
CA ARG A 27 20.99 17.03 -28.48
C ARG A 27 20.91 18.57 -28.35
N PRO A 28 21.21 19.40 -29.39
CA PRO A 28 21.05 20.85 -29.30
C PRO A 28 19.60 21.36 -29.13
N ASP A 29 18.57 20.58 -29.52
CA ASP A 29 17.17 20.95 -29.31
C ASP A 29 16.72 20.70 -27.86
N LEU A 30 17.26 19.64 -27.22
CA LEU A 30 16.99 19.31 -25.83
C LEU A 30 17.59 20.36 -24.87
N GLU A 31 18.81 20.83 -25.13
CA GLU A 31 19.47 21.85 -24.32
C GLU A 31 18.75 23.21 -24.39
N ARG A 32 18.17 23.56 -25.55
CA ARG A 32 17.36 24.78 -25.70
C ARG A 32 16.01 24.68 -24.98
N GLN A 33 15.38 23.50 -24.95
CA GLN A 33 14.16 23.26 -24.17
C GLN A 33 14.43 23.27 -22.66
N LEU A 34 15.54 22.70 -22.21
CA LEU A 34 15.95 22.67 -20.79
C LEU A 34 16.41 24.05 -20.28
N ALA A 35 16.97 24.89 -21.14
CA ALA A 35 17.30 26.29 -20.82
C ALA A 35 16.05 27.15 -20.57
N ARG A 36 14.94 26.88 -21.26
CA ARG A 36 13.64 27.53 -20.99
C ARG A 36 13.03 27.15 -19.65
N LEU A 37 13.44 26.03 -19.06
CA LEU A 37 12.96 25.51 -17.78
C LEU A 37 13.93 25.77 -16.60
N GLY A 38 15.04 26.48 -16.81
CA GLY A 38 15.98 26.84 -15.74
C GLY A 38 16.82 25.69 -15.17
N LEU A 39 16.85 24.51 -15.81
CA LEU A 39 17.43 23.27 -15.26
C LEU A 39 18.86 22.94 -15.74
N VAL A 40 19.54 23.88 -16.41
CA VAL A 40 20.87 23.67 -17.03
C VAL A 40 21.96 23.29 -16.02
N GLN A 41 21.80 23.63 -14.74
CA GLN A 41 22.81 23.34 -13.71
C GLN A 41 22.91 21.86 -13.32
N LEU A 42 21.90 21.02 -13.63
CA LEU A 42 21.90 19.61 -13.27
C LEU A 42 22.76 18.72 -14.20
N LEU A 43 23.14 19.22 -15.38
CA LEU A 43 23.93 18.47 -16.36
C LEU A 43 25.45 18.68 -16.28
N GLN A 44 25.95 19.56 -15.39
CA GLN A 44 27.38 19.90 -15.30
C GLN A 44 28.20 19.06 -14.31
N ARG A 45 27.67 17.95 -13.77
CA ARG A 45 28.47 17.01 -12.98
C ARG A 45 28.94 15.83 -13.83
N GLU A 46 30.17 15.92 -14.34
CA GLU A 46 30.83 14.80 -15.02
C GLU A 46 31.18 13.65 -14.06
N PRO A 47 31.12 12.38 -14.52
CA PRO A 47 31.49 11.20 -13.72
C PRO A 47 32.99 10.89 -13.84
N GLY A 48 33.77 11.17 -12.78
CA GLY A 48 35.20 10.84 -12.69
C GLY A 48 35.51 9.57 -11.89
N SER A 49 35.97 8.53 -12.61
CA SER A 49 36.98 7.48 -12.31
C SER A 49 37.07 6.68 -10.98
N HIS A 50 36.93 5.34 -11.15
CA HIS A 50 37.43 4.18 -10.37
C HIS A 50 36.66 3.67 -9.13
N PRO A 51 36.81 2.37 -8.75
CA PRO A 51 36.73 1.12 -9.52
C PRO A 51 35.50 0.28 -9.10
N ARG A 52 35.20 -0.83 -9.79
CA ARG A 52 34.10 -1.75 -9.40
C ARG A 52 34.25 -2.19 -7.93
N PRO A 53 33.23 -2.03 -7.06
CA PRO A 53 33.26 -2.67 -5.76
C PRO A 53 32.67 -4.08 -5.84
N SER A 54 33.55 -5.02 -5.53
CA SER A 54 33.28 -6.29 -4.88
C SER A 54 32.20 -6.23 -3.78
N THR A 55 31.46 -7.32 -3.64
CA THR A 55 30.84 -7.89 -2.43
C THR A 55 30.48 -6.91 -1.29
N THR A 56 29.17 -6.72 -1.05
CA THR A 56 28.56 -6.24 0.21
C THR A 56 29.24 -5.04 0.86
N ALA A 57 28.94 -3.83 0.38
CA ALA A 57 29.02 -2.63 1.20
C ALA A 57 27.59 -2.20 1.53
N ALA A 58 27.17 -2.42 2.79
CA ALA A 58 26.00 -1.75 3.32
C ALA A 58 26.24 -0.23 3.22
N MET A 59 25.35 0.51 2.56
CA MET A 59 25.35 1.96 2.65
C MET A 59 25.11 2.35 4.11
N SER A 60 26.16 2.73 4.81
CA SER A 60 26.07 3.33 6.14
C SER A 60 25.63 4.77 5.94
N LEU A 61 24.33 5.04 6.05
CA LEU A 61 23.81 6.39 6.25
C LEU A 61 24.25 6.86 7.64
N ASP A 62 24.71 8.10 7.75
CA ASP A 62 25.03 8.68 9.06
C ASP A 62 23.78 8.62 9.97
N PRO A 63 23.94 8.33 11.28
CA PRO A 63 22.80 8.23 12.17
C PRO A 63 22.04 9.57 12.16
N PRO A 64 20.69 9.55 12.12
CA PRO A 64 19.90 10.76 12.11
C PRO A 64 20.26 11.64 13.30
N THR A 65 20.47 12.93 13.04
CA THR A 65 21.02 13.91 14.01
C THR A 65 20.29 13.91 15.35
N TYR A 66 18.98 13.63 15.32
CA TYR A 66 18.15 13.47 16.51
C TYR A 66 18.57 12.28 17.38
N LEU A 67 18.67 11.07 16.81
CA LEU A 67 19.02 9.85 17.55
C LEU A 67 20.41 9.95 18.17
N ALA A 68 21.38 10.46 17.41
CA ALA A 68 22.74 10.68 17.90
C ALA A 68 22.76 11.66 19.09
N SER A 69 21.99 12.74 19.00
CA SER A 69 21.87 13.75 20.07
C SER A 69 21.20 13.18 21.32
N LEU A 70 20.09 12.45 21.16
CA LEU A 70 19.38 11.77 22.25
C LEU A 70 20.28 10.78 23.00
N GLN A 71 20.98 9.91 22.26
CA GLN A 71 21.90 8.94 22.85
C GLN A 71 23.06 9.64 23.57
N ASN A 72 23.63 10.71 22.99
CA ASN A 72 24.68 11.49 23.65
C ASN A 72 24.21 12.13 24.97
N ASN A 73 22.99 12.67 24.99
CA ASN A 73 22.41 13.23 26.21
C ASN A 73 22.21 12.16 27.30
N ILE A 74 21.77 10.95 26.92
CA ILE A 74 21.61 9.83 27.84
C ILE A 74 22.97 9.38 28.41
N ARG A 75 24.02 9.30 27.59
CA ARG A 75 25.38 8.93 28.02
C ARG A 75 25.94 9.90 29.07
N GLN A 76 25.63 11.19 28.96
CA GLN A 76 26.13 12.23 29.86
C GLN A 76 25.29 12.41 31.13
N ARG A 77 24.05 11.88 31.14
CA ARG A 77 23.14 12.02 32.27
C ARG A 77 23.68 11.27 33.50
N PRO A 78 23.83 11.92 34.67
CA PRO A 78 24.23 11.23 35.89
C PRO A 78 23.09 10.34 36.38
N ILE A 79 23.42 9.08 36.68
CA ILE A 79 22.49 8.09 37.24
C ILE A 79 22.96 7.71 38.65
N PRO A 80 22.10 7.78 39.68
CA PRO A 80 22.47 7.41 41.04
C PRO A 80 22.52 5.87 41.19
N TRP A 81 23.54 5.25 40.60
CA TRP A 81 23.67 3.81 40.49
C TRP A 81 23.65 3.08 41.84
N ASP A 82 24.34 3.59 42.85
CA ASP A 82 24.35 2.98 44.18
C ASP A 82 22.97 3.08 44.85
N GLY A 83 22.18 4.10 44.51
CA GLY A 83 20.76 4.18 44.87
C GLY A 83 19.92 3.12 44.15
N ALA A 84 20.16 2.93 42.86
CA ALA A 84 19.46 1.93 42.04
C ALA A 84 19.72 0.49 42.51
N VAL A 85 20.96 0.20 42.96
CA VAL A 85 21.33 -1.08 43.57
C VAL A 85 20.62 -1.29 44.90
N ARG A 86 20.65 -0.29 45.80
CA ARG A 86 19.96 -0.35 47.10
C ARG A 86 18.45 -0.51 46.95
N ALA A 87 17.86 0.10 45.92
CA ALA A 87 16.45 -0.04 45.59
C ALA A 87 16.11 -1.39 44.92
N GLY A 88 17.10 -2.23 44.61
CA GLY A 88 16.91 -3.52 43.96
C GLY A 88 16.48 -3.44 42.49
N THR A 89 16.62 -2.26 41.86
CA THR A 89 16.29 -2.02 40.44
C THR A 89 17.42 -2.44 39.49
N ILE A 90 18.61 -2.69 40.02
CA ILE A 90 19.74 -3.27 39.32
C ILE A 90 20.57 -4.06 40.34
N THR A 91 21.29 -5.09 39.93
CA THR A 91 22.15 -5.88 40.83
C THR A 91 23.56 -5.28 40.90
N GLU A 92 24.32 -5.61 41.94
CA GLU A 92 25.75 -5.24 42.02
C GLU A 92 26.54 -5.76 40.82
N ASP A 93 26.23 -6.99 40.39
CA ASP A 93 26.85 -7.66 39.26
C ASP A 93 26.53 -6.95 37.92
N HIS A 94 25.29 -6.48 37.73
CA HIS A 94 24.94 -5.64 36.58
C HIS A 94 25.72 -4.32 36.59
N LEU A 95 25.78 -3.65 37.74
CA LEU A 95 26.49 -2.37 37.87
C LEU A 95 28.00 -2.52 37.64
N ALA A 96 28.59 -3.62 38.11
CA ALA A 96 30.00 -3.92 37.90
C ALA A 96 30.34 -4.00 36.41
N ARG A 97 29.51 -4.66 35.60
CA ARG A 97 29.71 -4.74 34.14
C ARG A 97 29.47 -3.42 33.43
N ILE A 98 28.44 -2.67 33.81
CA ILE A 98 28.22 -1.31 33.27
C ILE A 98 29.46 -0.44 33.52
N ARG A 99 29.94 -0.38 34.77
CA ARG A 99 31.15 0.39 35.13
C ARG A 99 32.40 -0.10 34.40
N ALA A 100 32.54 -1.41 34.19
CA ALA A 100 33.67 -1.96 33.44
C ALA A 100 33.68 -1.49 31.97
N ALA A 101 32.52 -1.53 31.30
CA ALA A 101 32.38 -1.03 29.93
C ALA A 101 32.59 0.49 29.84
N ASP A 102 32.11 1.26 30.81
CA ASP A 102 32.22 2.74 30.83
C ASP A 102 33.64 3.22 31.06
N LYS A 103 34.40 2.53 31.93
CA LYS A 103 35.80 2.86 32.20
C LYS A 103 36.66 2.72 30.95
N ALA A 104 36.29 1.81 30.04
CA ALA A 104 36.92 1.65 28.75
C ALA A 104 36.43 2.73 27.76
N LYS A 105 37.16 3.87 27.72
CA LYS A 105 36.83 5.01 26.86
C LYS A 105 37.12 4.77 25.37
N LYS A 106 38.09 3.92 25.04
CA LYS A 106 38.46 3.59 23.65
C LYS A 106 37.63 2.40 23.14
N PRO A 107 37.12 2.42 21.89
CA PRO A 107 36.34 1.32 21.33
C PRO A 107 37.02 -0.05 21.44
N GLU A 108 38.34 -0.11 21.19
CA GLU A 108 39.13 -1.34 21.22
C GLU A 108 39.22 -1.91 22.64
N ALA A 109 39.51 -1.05 23.62
CA ALA A 109 39.56 -1.45 25.02
C ALA A 109 38.17 -1.91 25.53
N ARG A 110 37.10 -1.26 25.08
CA ARG A 110 35.73 -1.66 25.43
C ARG A 110 35.39 -3.02 24.84
N LYS A 111 35.82 -3.28 23.61
CA LYS A 111 35.69 -4.58 22.97
C LYS A 111 36.41 -5.67 23.75
N GLU A 112 37.66 -5.47 24.15
CA GLU A 112 38.41 -6.44 24.96
C GLU A 112 37.71 -6.76 26.30
N VAL A 113 37.20 -5.74 26.99
CA VAL A 113 36.47 -5.90 28.26
C VAL A 113 35.21 -6.75 28.09
N VAL A 114 34.47 -6.53 27.00
CA VAL A 114 33.22 -7.28 26.72
C VAL A 114 33.51 -8.69 26.22
N GLU A 115 34.53 -8.86 25.38
CA GLU A 115 34.92 -10.18 24.86
C GLU A 115 35.49 -11.09 25.95
N ALA A 116 36.11 -10.52 27.00
CA ALA A 116 36.58 -11.26 28.16
C ALA A 116 35.44 -11.84 29.03
N ASP A 117 34.22 -11.28 28.97
CA ASP A 117 33.05 -11.71 29.76
C ASP A 117 31.75 -11.73 28.92
N LEU A 118 31.77 -12.37 27.75
CA LEU A 118 30.60 -12.41 26.85
C LEU A 118 29.35 -12.98 27.52
N ASP A 119 29.51 -13.97 28.41
CA ASP A 119 28.38 -14.58 29.12
C ASP A 119 27.77 -13.63 30.15
N GLY A 120 28.61 -12.90 30.89
CA GLY A 120 28.14 -11.89 31.82
C GLY A 120 27.41 -10.73 31.14
N TYR A 121 27.90 -10.25 29.99
CA TYR A 121 27.18 -9.25 29.20
C TYR A 121 25.91 -9.82 28.54
N ARG A 122 25.88 -11.11 28.16
CA ARG A 122 24.65 -11.80 27.76
C ARG A 122 23.62 -11.72 28.88
N LEU A 123 23.98 -12.13 30.09
CA LEU A 123 23.08 -12.09 31.26
C LEU A 123 22.61 -10.68 31.61
N LEU A 124 23.49 -9.68 31.46
CA LEU A 124 23.13 -8.27 31.67
C LEU A 124 21.93 -7.84 30.80
N PHE A 125 21.89 -8.25 29.53
CA PHE A 125 20.88 -7.79 28.57
C PHE A 125 19.68 -8.71 28.40
N VAL A 126 19.90 -10.04 28.35
CA VAL A 126 18.82 -11.02 28.09
C VAL A 126 18.47 -11.89 29.30
N GLY A 127 19.30 -11.87 30.35
CA GLY A 127 19.08 -12.68 31.55
C GLY A 127 19.13 -14.19 31.30
N GLU A 128 18.78 -14.95 32.33
CA GLU A 128 18.50 -16.39 32.25
C GLU A 128 17.50 -16.80 33.34
N GLN A 129 17.10 -18.07 33.37
CA GLN A 129 16.21 -18.56 34.43
C GLN A 129 16.83 -18.32 35.82
N GLY A 130 16.13 -17.56 36.66
CA GLY A 130 16.58 -17.21 38.01
C GLY A 130 17.53 -16.02 38.08
N LYS A 131 18.02 -15.49 36.95
CA LYS A 131 18.82 -14.25 36.91
C LYS A 131 18.20 -13.26 35.91
N PRO A 132 17.34 -12.34 36.38
CA PRO A 132 16.68 -11.37 35.51
C PRO A 132 17.69 -10.41 34.88
N SER A 133 17.43 -9.98 33.64
CA SER A 133 18.25 -8.97 32.97
C SER A 133 18.18 -7.60 33.66
N ALA A 134 19.07 -6.68 33.29
CA ALA A 134 19.02 -5.30 33.78
C ALA A 134 17.71 -4.59 33.42
N ILE A 135 17.12 -4.88 32.25
CA ILE A 135 15.83 -4.31 31.84
C ILE A 135 14.69 -4.89 32.69
N GLU A 136 14.67 -6.21 32.91
CA GLU A 136 13.65 -6.85 33.76
C GLU A 136 13.71 -6.33 35.21
N LYS A 137 14.93 -6.09 35.72
CA LYS A 137 15.11 -5.54 37.08
C LYS A 137 14.82 -4.06 37.20
N ALA A 138 15.08 -3.26 36.17
CA ALA A 138 14.83 -1.83 36.18
C ALA A 138 13.34 -1.49 36.37
N GLY A 139 12.43 -2.37 35.94
CA GLY A 139 11.00 -2.23 36.11
C GLY A 139 10.48 -0.95 35.44
N LYS A 140 10.12 0.06 36.24
CA LYS A 140 9.65 1.37 35.77
C LYS A 140 10.71 2.48 35.80
N ASN A 141 11.96 2.15 36.14
CA ASN A 141 13.04 3.13 36.22
C ASN A 141 13.56 3.51 34.82
N ALA A 142 12.90 4.50 34.20
CA ALA A 142 13.20 4.95 32.84
C ALA A 142 14.66 5.34 32.61
N ASN A 143 15.32 5.98 33.58
CA ASN A 143 16.72 6.38 33.43
C ASN A 143 17.67 5.18 33.29
N VAL A 144 17.42 4.11 34.04
CA VAL A 144 18.20 2.86 33.92
C VAL A 144 17.91 2.19 32.58
N ILE A 145 16.64 2.11 32.17
CA ILE A 145 16.25 1.50 30.89
C ILE A 145 16.88 2.23 29.71
N HIS A 146 16.76 3.57 29.66
CA HIS A 146 17.40 4.40 28.63
C HIS A 146 18.89 4.09 28.51
N TYR A 147 19.59 4.09 29.64
CA TYR A 147 21.03 3.87 29.66
C TYR A 147 21.41 2.46 29.18
N VAL A 148 20.70 1.44 29.66
CA VAL A 148 20.96 0.04 29.28
C VAL A 148 20.71 -0.18 27.78
N LEU A 149 19.67 0.43 27.19
CA LEU A 149 19.40 0.34 25.74
C LEU A 149 20.46 1.06 24.89
N VAL A 150 20.94 2.23 25.34
CA VAL A 150 22.04 2.95 24.67
C VAL A 150 23.34 2.15 24.78
N LEU A 151 23.66 1.61 25.95
CA LEU A 151 24.83 0.75 26.15
C LEU A 151 24.76 -0.49 25.25
N LEU A 152 23.60 -1.16 25.17
CA LEU A 152 23.40 -2.29 24.27
C LEU A 152 23.67 -1.91 22.82
N SER A 153 23.10 -0.79 22.35
CA SER A 153 23.29 -0.29 20.98
C SER A 153 24.76 0.03 20.66
N ASP A 154 25.50 0.58 21.62
CA ASP A 154 26.92 0.91 21.48
C ASP A 154 27.79 -0.37 21.44
N LEU A 155 27.48 -1.33 22.31
CA LEU A 155 28.20 -2.60 22.37
C LEU A 155 27.93 -3.48 21.15
N LEU A 156 26.70 -3.52 20.63
CA LEU A 156 26.39 -4.25 19.39
C LEU A 156 27.15 -3.70 18.18
N GLN A 157 27.42 -2.40 18.15
CA GLN A 157 28.17 -1.76 17.08
C GLN A 157 29.69 -1.99 17.20
N SER A 158 30.22 -2.01 18.42
CA SER A 158 31.66 -2.13 18.68
C SER A 158 32.14 -3.58 18.88
N VAL A 159 31.24 -4.49 19.25
CA VAL A 159 31.56 -5.88 19.64
C VAL A 159 30.66 -6.87 18.89
N PRO A 160 30.97 -7.22 17.62
CA PRO A 160 30.15 -8.13 16.82
C PRO A 160 30.00 -9.55 17.40
N SER A 161 30.91 -9.97 18.28
CA SER A 161 30.84 -11.25 19.00
C SER A 161 29.70 -11.28 20.03
N LEU A 162 29.30 -10.11 20.56
CA LEU A 162 28.19 -9.99 21.52
C LEU A 162 26.84 -10.32 20.89
N SER A 163 26.57 -9.89 19.64
CA SER A 163 25.29 -10.16 18.98
C SER A 163 25.02 -11.67 18.89
N LYS A 164 26.04 -12.45 18.50
CA LYS A 164 25.96 -13.92 18.48
C LYS A 164 25.80 -14.53 19.88
N ALA A 165 26.44 -13.95 20.90
CA ALA A 165 26.31 -14.44 22.27
C ALA A 165 24.91 -14.23 22.84
N LEU A 166 24.29 -13.09 22.56
CA LEU A 166 22.91 -12.78 22.99
C LEU A 166 21.89 -13.77 22.42
N LEU A 167 22.11 -14.25 21.18
CA LEU A 167 21.19 -15.16 20.50
C LEU A 167 21.38 -16.65 20.86
N LYS A 168 22.44 -17.02 21.58
CA LYS A 168 22.78 -18.44 21.82
C LYS A 168 21.81 -19.18 22.75
N SER A 169 21.02 -18.48 23.55
CA SER A 169 20.28 -19.09 24.66
C SER A 169 18.95 -18.41 24.94
N GLY A 170 17.88 -19.20 25.04
CA GLY A 170 16.56 -18.70 25.41
C GLY A 170 15.91 -17.84 24.33
N ASP A 171 14.97 -16.97 24.75
CA ASP A 171 14.33 -15.99 23.88
C ASP A 171 14.94 -14.61 24.14
N PRO A 172 15.87 -14.14 23.26
CA PRO A 172 16.63 -12.91 23.49
C PRO A 172 15.76 -11.65 23.38
N TYR A 173 14.53 -11.76 22.87
CA TYR A 173 13.63 -10.63 22.65
C TYR A 173 12.63 -10.44 23.80
N LYS A 174 12.48 -11.42 24.69
CA LYS A 174 11.45 -11.47 25.73
C LYS A 174 11.36 -10.19 26.58
N SER A 175 12.50 -9.65 27.00
CA SER A 175 12.54 -8.45 27.87
C SER A 175 12.34 -7.14 27.09
N PHE A 176 12.54 -7.15 25.77
CA PHE A 176 12.49 -5.97 24.91
C PHE A 176 11.12 -5.76 24.26
N LEU A 177 10.48 -6.83 23.78
CA LEU A 177 9.19 -6.72 23.08
C LEU A 177 8.09 -6.00 23.88
N PRO A 178 7.97 -6.16 25.22
CA PRO A 178 7.01 -5.40 26.02
C PRO A 178 7.27 -3.88 26.04
N LEU A 179 8.51 -3.44 25.76
CA LEU A 179 8.86 -2.02 25.67
C LEU A 179 8.40 -1.40 24.33
N LEU A 180 8.21 -2.20 23.28
CA LEU A 180 7.64 -1.76 22.00
C LEU A 180 6.10 -1.76 22.04
N ALA A 181 5.50 -2.75 22.69
CA ALA A 181 4.04 -2.99 22.65
C ALA A 181 3.18 -1.91 23.34
N ASN A 182 3.77 -1.07 24.20
CA ASN A 182 3.04 -0.10 25.02
C ASN A 182 3.10 1.34 24.51
N SER A 183 3.68 1.60 23.32
CA SER A 183 3.92 2.98 22.88
C SER A 183 2.87 3.50 21.91
N ASN A 184 1.89 4.24 22.44
CA ASN A 184 1.06 5.14 21.62
C ASN A 184 1.73 6.52 21.44
N ASN A 185 2.84 6.78 22.13
CA ASN A 185 3.60 8.01 22.04
C ASN A 185 4.91 7.77 21.26
N THR A 186 5.02 8.35 20.06
CA THR A 186 6.21 8.28 19.21
C THR A 186 7.39 9.11 19.73
N GLU A 187 7.16 10.01 20.69
CA GLU A 187 8.21 10.83 21.32
C GLU A 187 8.83 10.16 22.56
N ASP A 188 8.30 9.02 23.02
CA ASP A 188 8.93 8.27 24.11
C ASP A 188 10.28 7.69 23.63
N PRO A 189 11.41 8.01 24.30
CA PRO A 189 12.71 7.49 23.93
C PRO A 189 12.85 5.97 24.13
N ILE A 190 12.11 5.34 25.06
CA ILE A 190 12.30 3.91 25.38
C ILE A 190 11.96 3.02 24.17
N PRO A 191 10.78 3.13 23.54
CA PRO A 191 10.44 2.37 22.35
C PRO A 191 11.42 2.60 21.19
N LEU A 192 11.84 3.85 20.98
CA LEU A 192 12.77 4.21 19.90
C LEU A 192 14.13 3.54 20.10
N LEU A 193 14.71 3.68 21.30
CA LEU A 193 15.98 3.06 21.65
C LEU A 193 15.89 1.52 21.65
N THR A 194 14.73 0.97 22.00
CA THR A 194 14.48 -0.47 21.94
C THR A 194 14.47 -0.94 20.48
N ALA A 195 13.74 -0.27 19.60
CA ALA A 195 13.70 -0.58 18.18
C ALA A 195 15.09 -0.51 17.56
N THR A 196 15.84 0.57 17.81
CA THR A 196 17.22 0.73 17.33
C THR A 196 18.13 -0.38 17.82
N ALA A 197 18.08 -0.75 19.11
CA ALA A 197 18.91 -1.82 19.66
C ALA A 197 18.57 -3.18 19.05
N LEU A 198 17.27 -3.50 18.89
CA LEU A 198 16.82 -4.74 18.27
C LEU A 198 17.14 -4.80 16.78
N THR A 199 16.97 -3.71 16.05
CA THR A 199 17.37 -3.58 14.64
C THR A 199 18.86 -3.88 14.49
N LYS A 200 19.73 -3.27 15.32
CA LYS A 200 21.16 -3.56 15.32
C LYS A 200 21.46 -5.02 15.66
N LEU A 201 20.81 -5.60 16.68
CA LEU A 201 21.01 -6.99 17.08
C LEU A 201 20.66 -7.96 15.94
N ILE A 202 19.50 -7.79 15.32
CA ILE A 202 18.98 -8.65 14.25
C ILE A 202 19.82 -8.48 12.97
N ALA A 203 20.07 -7.24 12.55
CA ALA A 203 20.79 -6.96 11.30
C ALA A 203 22.27 -7.36 11.36
N SER A 204 22.95 -7.12 12.49
CA SER A 204 24.38 -7.46 12.65
C SER A 204 24.64 -8.97 12.70
N SER A 205 23.71 -9.72 13.29
CA SER A 205 23.78 -11.18 13.36
C SER A 205 23.23 -11.86 12.11
N ARG A 206 22.43 -11.14 11.31
CA ARG A 206 21.60 -11.68 10.22
C ARG A 206 20.80 -12.90 10.67
N ASP A 207 20.25 -12.85 11.87
CA ASP A 207 19.59 -13.98 12.51
C ASP A 207 18.27 -14.36 11.81
N GLU A 208 18.01 -15.64 11.62
CA GLU A 208 16.75 -16.15 11.06
C GLU A 208 16.09 -17.17 12.00
N SER A 209 16.35 -17.06 13.30
CA SER A 209 15.78 -17.96 14.30
C SER A 209 14.26 -17.76 14.41
N ALA A 210 13.57 -18.78 14.93
CA ALA A 210 12.15 -18.70 15.23
C ALA A 210 11.81 -17.61 16.26
N ALA A 211 12.76 -17.21 17.12
CA ALA A 211 12.57 -16.09 18.04
C ALA A 211 12.54 -14.75 17.26
N THR A 212 13.48 -14.57 16.32
CA THR A 212 13.54 -13.37 15.46
C THR A 212 12.32 -13.25 14.57
N HIS A 213 11.87 -14.35 13.96
CA HIS A 213 10.64 -14.35 13.17
C HIS A 213 9.40 -13.97 13.99
N ARG A 214 9.36 -14.24 15.30
CA ARG A 214 8.27 -13.77 16.17
C ARG A 214 8.41 -12.29 16.57
N ALA A 215 9.64 -11.77 16.61
CA ALA A 215 9.94 -10.39 16.99
C ALA A 215 9.74 -9.39 15.84
N LEU A 216 10.09 -9.77 14.59
CA LEU A 216 10.04 -8.90 13.42
C LEU A 216 8.69 -8.19 13.21
N PRO A 217 7.52 -8.88 13.30
CA PRO A 217 6.23 -8.23 13.11
C PRO A 217 5.98 -7.06 14.06
N LEU A 218 6.39 -7.18 15.34
CA LEU A 218 6.22 -6.12 16.35
C LEU A 218 7.14 -4.93 16.07
N LEU A 219 8.37 -5.22 15.62
CA LEU A 219 9.34 -4.19 15.25
C LEU A 219 8.86 -3.41 14.02
N PHE A 220 8.39 -4.09 12.99
CA PHE A 220 7.84 -3.46 11.79
C PHE A 220 6.60 -2.60 12.09
N THR A 221 5.68 -3.07 12.94
CA THR A 221 4.53 -2.25 13.36
C THR A 221 4.96 -0.99 14.11
N TYR A 222 5.97 -1.06 14.98
CA TYR A 222 6.52 0.12 15.66
C TYR A 222 7.16 1.12 14.66
N LEU A 223 8.02 0.62 13.78
CA LEU A 223 8.67 1.44 12.73
C LEU A 223 7.63 2.06 11.78
N SER A 224 6.51 1.39 11.56
CA SER A 224 5.39 1.93 10.78
C SER A 224 4.77 3.15 11.47
N GLY A 225 4.68 3.13 12.80
CA GLY A 225 4.32 4.29 13.60
C GLY A 225 5.26 5.47 13.37
N LEU A 226 6.58 5.22 13.39
CA LEU A 226 7.59 6.26 13.15
C LEU A 226 7.52 6.86 11.74
N THR A 227 7.30 6.05 10.70
CA THR A 227 7.10 6.59 9.32
C THR A 227 5.89 7.51 9.18
N LYS A 228 4.94 7.47 10.12
CA LYS A 228 3.73 8.30 10.13
C LYS A 228 3.85 9.52 11.06
N SER A 229 4.99 9.68 11.73
CA SER A 229 5.30 10.83 12.57
C SER A 229 5.39 12.10 11.74
N SER A 230 5.16 13.28 12.33
CA SER A 230 5.44 14.57 11.69
C SER A 230 6.92 14.97 11.74
N ASP A 231 7.72 14.30 12.57
CA ASP A 231 9.16 14.55 12.71
C ASP A 231 9.95 13.83 11.60
N ALA A 232 10.61 14.61 10.75
CA ALA A 232 11.41 14.09 9.62
C ALA A 232 12.61 13.23 10.09
N GLY A 233 13.17 13.50 11.26
CA GLY A 233 14.23 12.68 11.84
C GLY A 233 13.72 11.30 12.28
N LEU A 234 12.53 11.23 12.88
CA LEU A 234 11.90 9.95 13.21
C LEU A 234 11.53 9.15 11.96
N GLN A 235 11.07 9.81 10.90
CA GLN A 235 10.80 9.16 9.61
C GLN A 235 12.08 8.58 8.99
N ASP A 236 13.19 9.34 8.98
CA ASP A 236 14.47 8.88 8.45
C ASP A 236 15.01 7.68 9.24
N ILE A 237 14.96 7.72 10.58
CA ILE A 237 15.32 6.57 11.43
C ILE A 237 14.52 5.33 11.00
N ALA A 238 13.21 5.46 10.81
CA ALA A 238 12.37 4.33 10.44
C ALA A 238 12.77 3.70 9.09
N VAL A 239 13.06 4.54 8.09
CA VAL A 239 13.50 4.08 6.76
C VAL A 239 14.87 3.37 6.84
N GLN A 240 15.81 3.93 7.59
CA GLN A 240 17.13 3.32 7.80
C GLN A 240 17.03 1.97 8.52
N GLU A 241 16.17 1.89 9.54
CA GLU A 241 15.95 0.66 10.30
C GLU A 241 15.25 -0.41 9.45
N TYR A 242 14.23 -0.03 8.66
CA TYR A 242 13.65 -0.95 7.69
C TYR A 242 14.69 -1.51 6.73
N SER A 243 15.49 -0.64 6.11
CA SER A 243 16.55 -1.07 5.18
C SER A 243 17.49 -2.10 5.82
N SER A 244 17.84 -1.89 7.09
CA SER A 244 18.69 -2.80 7.86
C SER A 244 18.04 -4.16 8.13
N LEU A 245 16.72 -4.21 8.32
CA LEU A 245 15.96 -5.45 8.60
C LEU A 245 15.63 -6.26 7.36
N LEU A 246 15.69 -5.69 6.15
CA LEU A 246 15.36 -6.36 4.89
C LEU A 246 16.52 -7.20 4.30
N TYR A 247 17.41 -7.71 5.14
CA TYR A 247 18.61 -8.46 4.75
C TYR A 247 18.32 -9.87 4.19
N SER A 248 17.17 -10.50 4.45
CA SER A 248 16.86 -11.86 4.00
C SER A 248 15.52 -11.97 3.28
N ARG A 249 15.31 -13.10 2.58
CA ARG A 249 14.03 -13.36 1.89
C ARG A 249 12.88 -13.49 2.90
N SER A 250 13.13 -14.15 4.04
CA SER A 250 12.13 -14.33 5.09
C SER A 250 11.71 -12.99 5.69
N SER A 251 12.66 -12.11 6.04
CA SER A 251 12.34 -10.79 6.60
C SER A 251 11.61 -9.89 5.61
N ARG A 252 11.98 -9.93 4.33
CA ARG A 252 11.25 -9.23 3.25
C ARG A 252 9.83 -9.73 3.06
N GLN A 253 9.59 -11.04 3.19
CA GLN A 253 8.24 -11.60 3.10
C GLN A 253 7.37 -11.12 4.27
N GLN A 254 7.88 -11.17 5.50
CA GLN A 254 7.15 -10.69 6.67
C GLN A 254 6.87 -9.19 6.62
N PHE A 255 7.81 -8.38 6.12
CA PHE A 255 7.59 -6.96 5.86
C PHE A 255 6.47 -6.74 4.83
N TRP A 256 6.48 -7.52 3.75
CA TRP A 256 5.43 -7.47 2.72
C TRP A 256 4.05 -7.91 3.22
N ASP A 257 4.01 -8.89 4.11
CA ASP A 257 2.77 -9.34 4.73
C ASP A 257 2.11 -8.22 5.55
N GLN A 258 2.89 -7.23 6.03
CA GLN A 258 2.42 -6.03 6.74
C GLN A 258 2.32 -4.75 5.89
N ARG A 259 2.37 -4.87 4.54
CA ARG A 259 2.37 -3.71 3.61
C ARG A 259 1.26 -2.68 3.80
N SER A 260 0.09 -3.10 4.33
CA SER A 260 -1.03 -2.19 4.64
C SER A 260 -0.65 -1.15 5.70
N GLU A 261 0.29 -1.48 6.59
CA GLU A 261 0.79 -0.57 7.60
C GLU A 261 1.95 0.29 7.07
N THR A 262 2.77 -0.21 6.14
CA THR A 262 4.05 0.43 5.74
C THR A 262 4.01 1.21 4.42
N LEU A 263 3.14 0.87 3.45
CA LEU A 263 3.21 1.42 2.09
C LEU A 263 1.97 2.20 1.64
N LEU A 264 0.78 1.84 2.14
CA LEU A 264 -0.49 2.39 1.62
C LEU A 264 -0.58 3.91 1.72
N TYR A 265 -0.18 4.51 2.85
CA TYR A 265 -0.23 5.97 3.03
C TYR A 265 0.66 6.71 2.02
N HIS A 266 1.87 6.21 1.74
CA HIS A 266 2.80 6.86 0.82
C HIS A 266 2.30 6.78 -0.63
N VAL A 267 1.71 5.65 -1.03
CA VAL A 267 1.09 5.52 -2.34
C VAL A 267 -0.12 6.45 -2.45
N LEU A 268 -0.99 6.49 -1.42
CA LEU A 268 -2.11 7.43 -1.39
C LEU A 268 -1.64 8.89 -1.47
N LEU A 269 -0.50 9.22 -0.86
CA LEU A 269 0.07 10.57 -0.90
C LEU A 269 0.55 10.93 -2.31
N VAL A 270 1.26 10.03 -2.99
CA VAL A 270 1.70 10.24 -4.37
C VAL A 270 0.51 10.38 -5.31
N MET A 271 -0.50 9.51 -5.16
CA MET A 271 -1.72 9.60 -5.95
C MET A 271 -2.50 10.89 -5.68
N TRP A 272 -2.55 11.34 -4.43
CA TRP A 272 -3.12 12.63 -4.07
C TRP A 272 -2.37 13.79 -4.74
N GLN A 273 -1.03 13.76 -4.76
CA GLN A 273 -0.24 14.77 -5.47
C GLN A 273 -0.49 14.77 -6.98
N LEU A 274 -0.60 13.59 -7.59
CA LEU A 274 -0.94 13.48 -9.01
C LEU A 274 -2.36 13.98 -9.31
N SER A 275 -3.30 13.82 -8.38
CA SER A 275 -4.69 14.27 -8.58
C SER A 275 -4.84 15.79 -8.75
N PHE A 276 -3.81 16.60 -8.46
CA PHE A 276 -3.85 18.03 -8.80
C PHE A 276 -3.84 18.28 -10.31
N GLU A 277 -3.33 17.34 -11.12
CA GLU A 277 -3.40 17.37 -12.58
C GLU A 277 -4.58 16.53 -13.09
N ALA A 278 -5.67 16.43 -12.30
CA ALA A 278 -6.81 15.58 -12.58
C ALA A 278 -7.45 15.82 -13.95
N GLU A 279 -7.43 17.05 -14.48
CA GLU A 279 -7.96 17.36 -15.81
C GLU A 279 -7.25 16.58 -16.93
N ASP A 280 -5.94 16.33 -16.78
CA ASP A 280 -5.15 15.62 -17.79
C ASP A 280 -5.16 14.10 -17.59
N ILE A 281 -5.19 13.63 -16.34
CA ILE A 281 -4.96 12.20 -16.02
C ILE A 281 -6.21 11.47 -15.54
N GLY A 282 -7.29 12.17 -15.20
CA GLY A 282 -8.41 11.60 -14.45
C GLY A 282 -9.16 10.51 -15.20
N ASP A 283 -9.48 10.76 -16.48
CA ASP A 283 -10.15 9.80 -17.34
C ASP A 283 -9.27 8.58 -17.63
N GLU A 284 -7.97 8.78 -17.94
CA GLU A 284 -7.03 7.68 -18.16
C GLU A 284 -6.88 6.78 -16.92
N LEU A 285 -6.79 7.38 -15.73
CA LEU A 285 -6.73 6.63 -14.47
C LEU A 285 -8.01 5.84 -14.21
N SER A 286 -9.17 6.38 -14.59
CA SER A 286 -10.44 5.66 -14.47
C SER A 286 -10.53 4.51 -15.47
N ASP A 287 -10.14 4.73 -16.72
CA ASP A 287 -10.24 3.74 -17.78
C ASP A 287 -9.25 2.57 -17.62
N GLU A 288 -8.01 2.84 -17.18
CA GLU A 288 -6.99 1.80 -17.01
C GLU A 288 -7.09 1.05 -15.68
N TYR A 289 -7.50 1.73 -14.59
CA TYR A 289 -7.35 1.21 -13.22
C TYR A 289 -8.63 1.24 -12.39
N ASP A 290 -9.77 1.67 -12.95
CA ASP A 290 -11.03 1.85 -12.21
C ASP A 290 -10.84 2.69 -10.94
N ILE A 291 -10.05 3.77 -11.03
CA ILE A 291 -9.53 4.48 -9.85
C ILE A 291 -10.63 4.93 -8.88
N VAL A 292 -11.79 5.35 -9.42
CA VAL A 292 -12.95 5.80 -8.63
C VAL A 292 -13.54 4.64 -7.82
N LEU A 293 -13.69 3.46 -8.42
CA LEU A 293 -14.17 2.25 -7.72
C LEU A 293 -13.17 1.80 -6.67
N LEU A 294 -11.88 1.78 -7.04
CA LEU A 294 -10.80 1.40 -6.13
C LEU A 294 -10.77 2.33 -4.90
N TYR A 295 -10.79 3.64 -5.09
CA TYR A 295 -10.76 4.60 -4.00
C TYR A 295 -12.04 4.58 -3.17
N THR A 296 -13.21 4.37 -3.78
CA THR A 296 -14.46 4.16 -3.06
C THR A 296 -14.40 2.91 -2.18
N HIS A 297 -13.75 1.84 -2.64
CA HIS A 297 -13.51 0.64 -1.84
C HIS A 297 -12.52 0.90 -0.70
N LEU A 298 -11.41 1.59 -0.97
CA LEU A 298 -10.41 1.95 0.05
C LEU A 298 -11.01 2.83 1.14
N LEU A 299 -11.88 3.78 0.78
CA LEU A 299 -12.59 4.64 1.73
C LEU A 299 -13.46 3.82 2.70
N ARG A 300 -14.09 2.75 2.21
CA ARG A 300 -14.91 1.84 3.04
C ARG A 300 -14.07 1.12 4.09
N LEU A 301 -12.84 0.75 3.73
CA LEU A 301 -11.91 0.01 4.58
C LEU A 301 -11.09 0.90 5.51
N SER A 302 -10.92 2.20 5.18
CA SER A 302 -10.08 3.13 5.93
C SER A 302 -10.65 3.43 7.33
N PRO A 303 -9.96 3.03 8.42
CA PRO A 303 -10.38 3.35 9.78
C PRO A 303 -9.64 4.59 10.33
N LYS A 304 -8.59 5.06 9.65
CA LYS A 304 -7.69 6.12 10.13
C LYS A 304 -7.95 7.42 9.39
N GLU A 305 -8.08 8.49 10.14
CA GLU A 305 -8.40 9.82 9.64
C GLU A 305 -7.41 10.33 8.59
N LYS A 306 -6.10 10.14 8.80
CA LYS A 306 -5.05 10.55 7.84
C LYS A 306 -5.17 9.89 6.46
N THR A 307 -5.51 8.60 6.40
CA THR A 307 -5.69 7.89 5.12
C THR A 307 -7.03 8.24 4.49
N THR A 308 -8.06 8.43 5.30
CA THR A 308 -9.36 8.93 4.84
C THR A 308 -9.23 10.30 4.21
N ARG A 309 -8.45 11.23 4.80
CA ARG A 309 -8.15 12.55 4.24
C ARG A 309 -7.57 12.44 2.82
N LEU A 310 -6.50 11.66 2.65
CA LEU A 310 -5.89 11.50 1.32
C LEU A 310 -6.86 10.88 0.31
N ILE A 311 -7.63 9.86 0.70
CA ILE A 311 -8.59 9.20 -0.20
C ILE A 311 -9.70 10.18 -0.62
N VAL A 312 -10.30 10.89 0.34
CA VAL A 312 -11.39 11.85 0.07
C VAL A 312 -10.88 13.02 -0.78
N SER A 313 -9.74 13.59 -0.43
CA SER A 313 -9.14 14.70 -1.17
C SER A 313 -8.76 14.31 -2.61
N THR A 314 -8.20 13.10 -2.80
CA THR A 314 -7.91 12.57 -4.15
C THR A 314 -9.20 12.39 -4.96
N LEU A 315 -10.24 11.81 -4.35
CA LEU A 315 -11.55 11.65 -5.00
C LEU A 315 -12.17 13.01 -5.34
N HIS A 316 -12.06 14.00 -4.45
CA HIS A 316 -12.54 15.35 -4.68
C HIS A 316 -11.88 15.96 -5.92
N ASN A 317 -10.55 16.01 -5.96
CA ASN A 317 -9.79 16.57 -7.09
C ASN A 317 -10.14 15.88 -8.42
N LEU A 318 -10.18 14.54 -8.44
CA LEU A 318 -10.53 13.79 -9.65
C LEU A 318 -11.95 14.09 -10.13
N LEU A 319 -12.92 14.12 -9.22
CA LEU A 319 -14.33 14.30 -9.56
C LEU A 319 -14.69 15.75 -9.90
N GLU A 320 -14.05 16.72 -9.23
CA GLU A 320 -14.26 18.15 -9.48
C GLU A 320 -13.79 18.55 -10.88
N SER A 321 -12.63 18.06 -11.34
CA SER A 321 -12.09 18.33 -12.67
C SER A 321 -12.80 17.53 -13.78
N ASN A 322 -13.29 16.32 -13.48
CA ASN A 322 -13.83 15.39 -14.49
C ASN A 322 -15.31 15.06 -14.24
N GLN A 323 -16.13 16.08 -14.01
CA GLN A 323 -17.52 15.90 -13.59
C GLN A 323 -18.38 15.09 -14.56
N LYS A 324 -18.16 15.25 -15.87
CA LYS A 324 -18.98 14.61 -16.90
C LYS A 324 -18.75 13.10 -16.99
N THR A 325 -17.52 12.68 -16.77
CA THR A 325 -17.05 11.31 -16.98
C THR A 325 -16.99 10.52 -15.68
N LEU A 326 -16.52 11.12 -14.58
CA LEU A 326 -16.23 10.38 -13.35
C LEU A 326 -17.33 10.44 -12.28
N LEU A 327 -18.15 11.50 -12.21
CA LEU A 327 -19.29 11.55 -11.27
C LEU A 327 -20.30 10.42 -11.46
N PRO A 328 -20.70 10.03 -12.70
CA PRO A 328 -21.59 8.88 -12.86
C PRO A 328 -20.99 7.61 -12.25
N THR A 329 -19.71 7.36 -12.51
CA THR A 329 -18.97 6.21 -11.95
C THR A 329 -18.95 6.23 -10.42
N ALA A 330 -18.77 7.40 -9.81
CA ALA A 330 -18.80 7.57 -8.35
C ALA A 330 -20.18 7.28 -7.73
N VAL A 331 -21.26 7.72 -8.39
CA VAL A 331 -22.64 7.44 -7.96
C VAL A 331 -22.92 5.93 -8.04
N LEU A 332 -22.55 5.29 -9.15
CA LEU A 332 -22.71 3.83 -9.34
C LEU A 332 -21.91 3.01 -8.31
N ALA A 333 -20.72 3.50 -7.92
CA ALA A 333 -19.90 2.92 -6.86
C ALA A 333 -20.51 3.09 -5.44
N ARG A 334 -21.65 3.77 -5.32
CA ARG A 334 -22.33 4.14 -4.06
C ARG A 334 -21.50 5.05 -3.16
N LEU A 335 -20.67 5.92 -3.75
CA LEU A 335 -19.90 6.89 -3.00
C LEU A 335 -20.78 7.84 -2.16
N PRO A 336 -21.94 8.37 -2.64
CA PRO A 336 -22.76 9.29 -1.84
C PRO A 336 -23.21 8.69 -0.49
N ALA A 337 -23.72 7.46 -0.51
CA ALA A 337 -24.12 6.75 0.71
C ALA A 337 -22.92 6.48 1.64
N LEU A 338 -21.75 6.17 1.06
CA LEU A 338 -20.53 5.97 1.82
C LEU A 338 -20.05 7.26 2.50
N LEU A 339 -20.08 8.40 1.81
CA LEU A 339 -19.73 9.69 2.40
C LEU A 339 -20.67 10.07 3.54
N THR A 340 -21.98 9.77 3.44
CA THR A 340 -22.92 9.94 4.56
C THR A 340 -22.52 9.13 5.78
N ASN A 341 -22.12 7.87 5.58
CA ASN A 341 -21.62 7.01 6.66
C ASN A 341 -20.29 7.51 7.25
N VAL A 342 -19.39 8.05 6.42
CA VAL A 342 -18.09 8.58 6.87
C VAL A 342 -18.29 9.86 7.69
N SER A 343 -19.15 10.78 7.27
CA SER A 343 -19.44 12.00 8.05
C SER A 343 -20.19 11.75 9.35
N GLY A 344 -20.87 10.61 9.50
CA GLY A 344 -21.47 10.19 10.78
C GLY A 344 -20.42 9.78 11.82
N ARG A 345 -19.16 9.61 11.43
CA ARG A 345 -18.04 9.29 12.34
C ARG A 345 -17.50 10.57 12.98
N HIS A 346 -16.97 10.47 14.20
CA HIS A 346 -16.30 11.59 14.85
C HIS A 346 -14.91 11.83 14.22
N MET A 347 -14.85 12.77 13.28
CA MET A 347 -13.62 13.27 12.65
C MET A 347 -13.33 14.68 13.17
N THR A 348 -12.06 15.03 13.31
CA THR A 348 -11.54 16.28 13.89
C THR A 348 -10.62 17.07 12.95
N ASP A 349 -10.14 16.46 11.87
CA ASP A 349 -9.26 17.05 10.86
C ASP A 349 -10.07 18.06 10.00
N PRO A 350 -9.71 19.35 10.01
CA PRO A 350 -10.50 20.39 9.35
C PRO A 350 -10.49 20.25 7.82
N ASP A 351 -9.33 19.90 7.23
CA ASP A 351 -9.20 19.73 5.78
C ASP A 351 -10.04 18.55 5.29
N LEU A 352 -10.04 17.43 6.05
CA LEU A 352 -10.91 16.29 5.74
C LEU A 352 -12.39 16.66 5.82
N LEU A 353 -12.80 17.44 6.81
CA LEU A 353 -14.20 17.85 6.98
C LEU A 353 -14.66 18.78 5.84
N GLU A 354 -13.78 19.66 5.39
CA GLU A 354 -14.01 20.53 4.23
C GLU A 354 -14.14 19.69 2.95
N ASP A 355 -13.15 18.85 2.63
CA ASP A 355 -13.17 17.98 1.44
C ASP A 355 -14.40 17.05 1.44
N LEU A 356 -14.79 16.51 2.61
CA LEU A 356 -16.00 15.69 2.75
C LEU A 356 -17.28 16.47 2.45
N ALA A 357 -17.35 17.73 2.86
CA ALA A 357 -18.50 18.59 2.62
C ALA A 357 -18.59 18.95 1.12
N SER A 358 -17.48 19.41 0.54
CA SER A 358 -17.40 19.77 -0.88
C SER A 358 -17.73 18.60 -1.80
N LEU A 359 -17.14 17.42 -1.53
CA LEU A 359 -17.39 16.22 -2.33
C LEU A 359 -18.84 15.72 -2.23
N LYS A 360 -19.48 15.88 -1.06
CA LYS A 360 -20.90 15.58 -0.90
C LYS A 360 -21.78 16.54 -1.70
N GLU A 361 -21.51 17.84 -1.60
CA GLU A 361 -22.27 18.85 -2.33
C GLU A 361 -22.18 18.62 -3.84
N LEU A 362 -20.98 18.35 -4.35
CA LEU A 362 -20.75 18.02 -5.76
C LEU A 362 -21.60 16.82 -6.24
N LEU A 363 -21.61 15.74 -5.46
CA LEU A 363 -22.39 14.53 -5.78
C LEU A 363 -23.91 14.75 -5.62
N GLU A 364 -24.35 15.55 -4.65
CA GLU A 364 -25.76 15.89 -4.46
C GLU A 364 -26.29 16.80 -5.57
N GLU A 365 -25.50 17.77 -6.03
CA GLU A 365 -25.85 18.62 -7.18
C GLU A 365 -25.97 17.80 -8.47
N TYR A 366 -25.03 16.89 -8.68
CA TYR A 366 -25.10 15.93 -9.78
C TYR A 366 -26.38 15.08 -9.71
N ALA A 367 -26.70 14.53 -8.52
CA ALA A 367 -27.91 13.71 -8.35
C ALA A 367 -29.22 14.49 -8.57
N LYS A 368 -29.26 15.80 -8.27
CA LYS A 368 -30.45 16.64 -8.51
C LYS A 368 -30.69 16.93 -9.99
N THR A 369 -29.64 16.93 -10.80
CA THR A 369 -29.70 17.36 -12.20
C THR A 369 -29.82 16.21 -13.20
N LYS A 370 -29.64 14.97 -12.76
CA LYS A 370 -29.69 13.78 -13.63
C LYS A 370 -31.03 13.08 -13.56
N THR A 371 -31.53 12.67 -14.73
CA THR A 371 -32.68 11.78 -14.83
C THR A 371 -32.21 10.33 -14.77
N ASN A 372 -33.11 9.39 -14.43
CA ASN A 372 -32.84 7.94 -14.52
C ASN A 372 -32.33 7.51 -15.91
N PHE A 373 -32.68 8.27 -16.96
CA PHE A 373 -32.17 8.05 -18.31
C PHE A 373 -30.68 8.41 -18.42
N ASP A 374 -30.29 9.58 -17.92
CA ASP A 374 -28.89 10.03 -18.00
C ASP A 374 -27.97 9.15 -17.17
N GLU A 375 -28.45 8.67 -16.01
CA GLU A 375 -27.74 7.68 -15.19
C GLU A 375 -27.51 6.37 -15.96
N TYR A 376 -28.56 5.86 -16.62
CA TYR A 376 -28.45 4.65 -17.45
C TYR A 376 -27.47 4.83 -18.60
N VAL A 377 -27.54 5.95 -19.33
CA VAL A 377 -26.61 6.22 -20.44
C VAL A 377 -25.17 6.26 -19.93
N ALA A 378 -24.91 6.98 -18.84
CA ALA A 378 -23.57 7.07 -18.29
C ALA A 378 -23.04 5.72 -17.77
N GLU A 379 -23.91 4.91 -17.15
CA GLU A 379 -23.58 3.55 -16.70
C GLU A 379 -23.15 2.68 -17.89
N VAL A 380 -23.92 2.67 -18.97
CA VAL A 380 -23.57 1.89 -20.18
C VAL A 380 -22.28 2.42 -20.82
N LEU A 381 -22.09 3.74 -20.91
CA LEU A 381 -20.88 4.31 -21.49
C LEU A 381 -19.61 3.93 -20.69
N SER A 382 -19.70 3.94 -19.35
CA SER A 382 -18.59 3.52 -18.48
C SER A 382 -18.21 2.04 -18.62
N GLY A 383 -19.12 1.20 -19.13
CA GLY A 383 -18.91 -0.23 -19.33
C GLY A 383 -19.11 -1.10 -18.08
N HIS A 384 -19.20 -0.48 -16.90
CA HIS A 384 -19.29 -1.17 -15.61
C HIS A 384 -20.71 -1.23 -15.07
N LEU A 385 -21.52 -2.11 -15.67
CA LEU A 385 -22.94 -2.25 -15.29
C LEU A 385 -23.12 -2.81 -13.88
N ARG A 386 -24.02 -2.21 -13.11
CA ARG A 386 -24.46 -2.64 -11.79
C ARG A 386 -25.98 -2.72 -11.75
N TRP A 387 -26.51 -3.56 -10.86
CA TRP A 387 -27.96 -3.62 -10.67
C TRP A 387 -28.46 -2.32 -10.01
N SER A 388 -28.88 -1.37 -10.85
CA SER A 388 -29.46 -0.09 -10.50
C SER A 388 -30.97 -0.05 -10.85
N PRO A 389 -31.75 0.92 -10.34
CA PRO A 389 -33.18 1.02 -10.61
C PRO A 389 -33.57 1.03 -12.12
N PRO A 390 -32.84 1.72 -13.03
CA PRO A 390 -33.11 1.67 -14.47
C PRO A 390 -33.16 0.25 -15.04
N HIS A 391 -32.17 -0.61 -14.72
CA HIS A 391 -32.09 -1.98 -15.24
C HIS A 391 -33.26 -2.88 -14.79
N ARG A 392 -33.93 -2.54 -13.69
CA ARG A 392 -35.01 -3.35 -13.09
C ARG A 392 -36.41 -2.81 -13.36
N SER A 393 -36.54 -1.54 -13.78
CA SER A 393 -37.83 -0.85 -13.88
C SER A 393 -38.49 -1.07 -15.23
N GLN A 394 -39.63 -1.76 -15.26
CA GLN A 394 -40.42 -1.90 -16.49
C GLN A 394 -40.91 -0.56 -17.03
N VAL A 395 -41.28 0.38 -16.15
CA VAL A 395 -41.73 1.72 -16.52
C VAL A 395 -40.61 2.48 -17.24
N PHE A 396 -39.38 2.39 -16.72
CA PHE A 396 -38.21 3.01 -17.35
C PHE A 396 -38.04 2.52 -18.79
N TRP A 397 -38.08 1.21 -19.01
CA TRP A 397 -37.90 0.62 -20.34
C TRP A 397 -39.05 0.97 -21.29
N ALA A 398 -40.30 0.95 -20.82
CA ALA A 398 -41.46 1.35 -21.62
C ALA A 398 -41.36 2.80 -22.13
N GLU A 399 -40.83 3.71 -21.30
CA GLU A 399 -40.68 5.12 -21.64
C GLU A 399 -39.44 5.40 -22.50
N ASN A 400 -38.34 4.68 -22.27
CA ASN A 400 -37.02 5.08 -22.78
C ASN A 400 -36.43 4.15 -23.85
N ALA A 401 -36.94 2.92 -24.06
CA ALA A 401 -36.29 1.95 -24.95
C ALA A 401 -36.09 2.46 -26.39
N ARG A 402 -37.07 3.17 -26.98
CA ARG A 402 -36.91 3.79 -28.30
C ARG A 402 -35.83 4.87 -28.30
N LYS A 403 -35.83 5.72 -27.27
CA LYS A 403 -34.83 6.78 -27.09
C LYS A 403 -33.42 6.18 -26.95
N ILE A 404 -33.26 5.07 -26.24
CA ILE A 404 -31.99 4.33 -26.09
C ILE A 404 -31.47 3.85 -27.46
N LEU A 405 -32.34 3.30 -28.31
CA LEU A 405 -31.93 2.81 -29.64
C LEU A 405 -31.50 3.93 -30.60
N ASP A 406 -32.07 5.13 -30.42
CA ASP A 406 -31.81 6.30 -31.27
C ASP A 406 -30.69 7.21 -30.75
N HIS A 407 -30.34 7.11 -29.47
CA HIS A 407 -29.36 7.97 -28.80
C HIS A 407 -28.01 7.95 -29.54
N ASP A 408 -27.51 9.14 -29.90
CA ASP A 408 -26.25 9.36 -30.61
C ASP A 408 -25.99 8.36 -31.75
N LYS A 409 -27.01 8.17 -32.60
CA LYS A 409 -26.98 7.24 -33.74
C LYS A 409 -26.73 5.79 -33.32
N GLY A 410 -27.39 5.36 -32.24
CA GLY A 410 -27.34 4.00 -31.73
C GLY A 410 -26.03 3.69 -31.01
N ASP A 411 -25.48 4.65 -30.27
CA ASP A 411 -24.23 4.48 -29.53
C ASP A 411 -24.40 3.52 -28.33
N ILE A 412 -25.51 3.65 -27.59
CA ILE A 412 -25.77 2.81 -26.42
C ILE A 412 -25.84 1.32 -26.78
N PRO A 413 -26.60 0.88 -27.81
CA PRO A 413 -26.58 -0.53 -28.21
C PRO A 413 -25.23 -1.02 -28.74
N ARG A 414 -24.43 -0.15 -29.37
CA ARG A 414 -23.05 -0.49 -29.77
C ARG A 414 -22.18 -0.74 -28.54
N ARG A 415 -22.26 0.14 -27.54
CA ARG A 415 -21.52 0.00 -26.30
C ARG A 415 -21.92 -1.25 -25.53
N LEU A 416 -23.21 -1.59 -25.46
CA LEU A 416 -23.67 -2.87 -24.91
C LEU A 416 -23.02 -4.07 -25.65
N ALA A 417 -22.90 -4.00 -26.98
CA ALA A 417 -22.26 -5.05 -27.75
C ALA A 417 -20.75 -5.17 -27.46
N GLU A 418 -20.07 -4.07 -27.17
CA GLU A 418 -18.67 -4.07 -26.72
C GLU A 418 -18.54 -4.67 -25.32
N ILE A 419 -19.34 -4.22 -24.36
CA ILE A 419 -19.37 -4.74 -22.98
C ILE A 419 -19.55 -6.26 -23.00
N MET A 420 -20.47 -6.77 -23.81
CA MET A 420 -20.74 -8.21 -23.86
C MET A 420 -19.61 -9.02 -24.51
N LYS A 421 -18.74 -8.41 -25.32
CA LYS A 421 -17.57 -9.06 -25.92
C LYS A 421 -16.38 -9.13 -24.97
N THR A 422 -16.28 -8.17 -24.04
CA THR A 422 -15.19 -8.12 -23.06
C THR A 422 -15.28 -9.33 -22.09
N PRO A 423 -14.14 -9.99 -21.80
CA PRO A 423 -14.11 -11.07 -20.82
C PRO A 423 -14.18 -10.51 -19.39
N TRP A 424 -15.36 -10.62 -18.75
CA TRP A 424 -15.59 -10.18 -17.36
C TRP A 424 -15.30 -11.28 -16.35
N ASP A 425 -14.05 -11.75 -16.29
CA ASP A 425 -13.69 -12.91 -15.45
C ASP A 425 -13.81 -12.65 -13.95
N SER A 426 -13.58 -11.41 -13.52
CA SER A 426 -13.69 -10.96 -12.13
C SER A 426 -15.08 -10.43 -11.76
N ASP A 427 -15.96 -10.14 -12.74
CA ASP A 427 -17.28 -9.52 -12.49
C ASP A 427 -18.34 -9.94 -13.52
N LYS A 428 -18.74 -11.22 -13.48
CA LYS A 428 -19.72 -11.80 -14.42
C LYS A 428 -21.11 -11.14 -14.35
N GLN A 429 -21.42 -10.37 -13.30
CA GLN A 429 -22.72 -9.68 -13.18
C GLN A 429 -22.94 -8.66 -14.29
N VAL A 430 -21.88 -8.05 -14.80
CA VAL A 430 -21.94 -7.10 -15.93
C VAL A 430 -22.61 -7.76 -17.15
N LEU A 431 -22.24 -9.01 -17.45
CA LEU A 431 -22.82 -9.78 -18.56
C LEU A 431 -24.29 -10.13 -18.31
N ALA A 432 -24.66 -10.45 -17.07
CA ALA A 432 -26.06 -10.75 -16.71
C ALA A 432 -26.95 -9.52 -16.90
N ILE A 433 -26.49 -8.34 -16.44
CA ILE A 433 -27.21 -7.08 -16.58
C ILE A 433 -27.33 -6.69 -18.06
N ALA A 434 -26.24 -6.80 -18.83
CA ALA A 434 -26.26 -6.55 -20.27
C ALA A 434 -27.27 -7.47 -20.99
N CYS A 435 -27.35 -8.76 -20.62
CA CYS A 435 -28.37 -9.67 -21.18
C CYS A 435 -29.80 -9.21 -20.84
N ASN A 436 -30.05 -8.85 -19.58
CA ASN A 436 -31.36 -8.34 -19.14
C ASN A 436 -31.78 -7.11 -19.95
N ASP A 437 -30.87 -6.15 -20.11
CA ASP A 437 -31.11 -4.89 -20.84
C ASP A 437 -31.42 -5.12 -22.31
N VAL A 438 -30.62 -5.95 -22.98
CA VAL A 438 -30.87 -6.29 -24.37
C VAL A 438 -32.21 -7.02 -24.50
N GLY A 439 -32.53 -7.91 -23.56
CA GLY A 439 -33.84 -8.57 -23.48
C GLY A 439 -35.00 -7.59 -23.27
N ALA A 440 -34.79 -6.50 -22.53
CA ALA A 440 -35.78 -5.43 -22.36
C ALA A 440 -35.98 -4.65 -23.66
N LEU A 441 -34.90 -4.26 -24.35
CA LEU A 441 -34.97 -3.57 -25.65
C LEU A 441 -35.76 -4.38 -26.70
N VAL A 442 -35.55 -5.70 -26.75
CA VAL A 442 -36.28 -6.59 -27.69
C VAL A 442 -37.76 -6.67 -27.35
N ARG A 443 -38.12 -6.62 -26.07
CA ARG A 443 -39.50 -6.73 -25.60
C ARG A 443 -40.28 -5.44 -25.83
N GLU A 444 -39.67 -4.30 -25.53
CA GLU A 444 -40.31 -2.99 -25.62
C GLU A 444 -40.32 -2.44 -27.06
N VAL A 445 -39.31 -2.78 -27.88
CA VAL A 445 -39.21 -2.31 -29.27
C VAL A 445 -38.98 -3.49 -30.24
N PRO A 446 -39.92 -4.46 -30.32
CA PRO A 446 -39.76 -5.68 -31.10
C PRO A 446 -39.55 -5.42 -32.59
N GLU A 447 -40.12 -4.33 -33.13
CA GLU A 447 -39.98 -3.93 -34.54
C GLU A 447 -38.54 -3.55 -34.92
N ARG A 448 -37.68 -3.21 -33.93
CA ARG A 448 -36.28 -2.84 -34.15
C ARG A 448 -35.27 -3.91 -33.71
N ARG A 449 -35.73 -5.11 -33.36
CA ARG A 449 -34.83 -6.22 -32.95
C ARG A 449 -33.74 -6.55 -33.96
N TYR A 450 -33.99 -6.36 -35.26
CA TYR A 450 -33.00 -6.58 -36.33
C TYR A 450 -31.77 -5.67 -36.19
N GLN A 451 -31.94 -4.45 -35.65
CA GLN A 451 -30.82 -3.54 -35.36
C GLN A 451 -29.87 -4.18 -34.33
N LEU A 452 -30.42 -4.81 -33.28
CA LEU A 452 -29.63 -5.51 -32.25
C LEU A 452 -28.98 -6.78 -32.80
N GLU A 453 -29.67 -7.51 -33.68
CA GLU A 453 -29.10 -8.67 -34.37
C GLU A 453 -27.91 -8.28 -35.25
N LYS A 454 -28.00 -7.17 -35.98
CA LYS A 454 -26.91 -6.64 -36.82
C LYS A 454 -25.66 -6.24 -36.01
N LEU A 455 -25.84 -5.84 -34.75
CA LEU A 455 -24.74 -5.57 -33.82
C LEU A 455 -24.11 -6.84 -33.21
N GLY A 456 -24.68 -8.02 -33.51
CA GLY A 456 -24.20 -9.31 -33.00
C GLY A 456 -24.72 -9.66 -31.60
N LEU A 457 -25.60 -8.85 -31.02
CA LEU A 457 -26.09 -9.05 -29.64
C LEU A 457 -26.86 -10.36 -29.46
N LYS A 458 -27.68 -10.75 -30.44
CA LYS A 458 -28.43 -12.03 -30.39
C LYS A 458 -27.49 -13.23 -30.35
N THR A 459 -26.50 -13.25 -31.24
CA THR A 459 -25.48 -14.32 -31.26
C THR A 459 -24.75 -14.38 -29.93
N ARG A 460 -24.36 -13.22 -29.39
CA ARG A 460 -23.66 -13.17 -28.11
C ARG A 460 -24.52 -13.64 -26.93
N VAL A 461 -25.80 -13.26 -26.90
CA VAL A 461 -26.76 -13.79 -25.91
C VAL A 461 -26.86 -15.32 -26.00
N MET A 462 -26.91 -15.88 -27.21
CA MET A 462 -26.95 -17.34 -27.40
C MET A 462 -25.69 -18.04 -26.88
N GLU A 463 -24.51 -17.45 -27.07
CA GLU A 463 -23.25 -17.97 -26.51
C GLU A 463 -23.27 -17.96 -24.98
N LEU A 464 -23.77 -16.87 -24.37
CA LEU A 464 -23.79 -16.68 -22.91
C LEU A 464 -24.79 -17.62 -22.19
N MET A 465 -25.69 -18.29 -22.91
CA MET A 465 -26.52 -19.36 -22.33
C MET A 465 -25.70 -20.58 -21.89
N GLY A 466 -24.51 -20.76 -22.45
CA GLY A 466 -23.56 -21.81 -22.08
C GLY A 466 -22.62 -21.42 -20.94
N GLU A 467 -22.72 -20.21 -20.40
CA GLU A 467 -21.83 -19.77 -19.31
C GLU A 467 -22.03 -20.55 -18.02
N ALA A 468 -20.95 -20.66 -17.25
CA ALA A 468 -20.95 -21.37 -15.98
C ALA A 468 -21.71 -20.60 -14.88
N ASP A 469 -21.72 -19.27 -14.97
CA ASP A 469 -22.44 -18.41 -14.03
C ASP A 469 -23.95 -18.52 -14.22
N GLU A 470 -24.67 -18.88 -13.15
CA GLU A 470 -26.11 -19.12 -13.21
C GLU A 470 -26.91 -17.85 -13.53
N SER A 471 -26.47 -16.69 -13.04
CA SER A 471 -27.14 -15.41 -13.27
C SER A 471 -27.03 -15.00 -14.75
N VAL A 472 -25.82 -15.12 -15.32
CA VAL A 472 -25.59 -14.85 -16.75
C VAL A 472 -26.41 -15.80 -17.63
N ARG A 473 -26.41 -17.10 -17.30
CA ARG A 473 -27.19 -18.10 -18.04
C ARG A 473 -28.70 -17.84 -17.93
N TRP A 474 -29.19 -17.44 -16.77
CA TRP A 474 -30.61 -17.16 -16.56
C TRP A 474 -31.07 -15.93 -17.37
N GLU A 475 -30.33 -14.82 -17.28
CA GLU A 475 -30.69 -13.59 -17.99
C GLU A 475 -30.53 -13.74 -19.51
N SER A 476 -29.51 -14.47 -19.99
CA SER A 476 -29.35 -14.74 -21.42
C SER A 476 -30.48 -15.61 -21.99
N LEU A 477 -30.89 -16.67 -21.29
CA LEU A 477 -32.06 -17.48 -21.65
C LEU A 477 -33.34 -16.64 -21.72
N ARG A 478 -33.56 -15.81 -20.69
CA ARG A 478 -34.71 -14.92 -20.60
C ARG A 478 -34.73 -13.89 -21.71
N ALA A 479 -33.58 -13.29 -22.02
CA ALA A 479 -33.42 -12.36 -23.14
C ALA A 479 -33.74 -13.04 -24.47
N LEU A 480 -33.18 -14.23 -24.74
CA LEU A 480 -33.44 -14.99 -25.97
C LEU A 480 -34.91 -15.34 -26.14
N GLY A 481 -35.62 -15.66 -25.05
CA GLY A 481 -37.07 -15.88 -25.06
C GLY A 481 -37.86 -14.72 -25.69
N GLY A 482 -37.38 -13.49 -25.50
CA GLY A 482 -37.92 -12.30 -26.16
C GLY A 482 -37.82 -12.37 -27.68
N TRP A 483 -36.68 -12.76 -28.25
CA TRP A 483 -36.55 -12.92 -29.70
C TRP A 483 -37.44 -14.02 -30.26
N LEU A 484 -37.48 -15.17 -29.58
CA LEU A 484 -38.23 -16.35 -30.04
C LEU A 484 -39.73 -16.08 -30.08
N LYS A 485 -40.27 -15.33 -29.11
CA LYS A 485 -41.69 -14.97 -29.07
C LYS A 485 -42.17 -14.28 -30.35
N TYR A 486 -41.35 -13.43 -30.95
CA TYR A 486 -41.70 -12.68 -32.16
C TYR A 486 -41.12 -13.31 -33.44
N SER A 487 -40.36 -14.40 -33.36
CA SER A 487 -39.80 -15.09 -34.52
C SER A 487 -40.83 -15.90 -35.31
N PHE A 488 -42.01 -16.15 -34.73
CA PHE A 488 -43.09 -16.93 -35.35
C PHE A 488 -44.29 -16.08 -35.81
N ASP A 489 -44.24 -14.75 -35.61
CA ASP A 489 -45.30 -13.79 -36.01
C ASP A 489 -44.96 -13.05 -37.32
N GLY A 490 -44.05 -13.60 -38.14
CA GLY A 490 -43.59 -13.02 -39.41
C GLY A 490 -44.12 -13.75 -40.63
#